data_AF-A0ABD3NV86-F1
#
_entry.id   AF-A0ABD3NV86-F1
#
_cell.length_a   1.000
_cell.length_b   1.000
_cell.length_c   1.000
_cell.angle_alpha   90.00
_cell.angle_beta   90.00
_cell.angle_gamma   90.00
#
_symmetry.space_group_name_H-M   'P 1'
#
loop_
_entity.id
_entity.type
_entity.pdbx_description
1 polymer ?
#
loop_
_entity_poly.entity_id
_entity_poly.type
_entity_poly.pdbx_seq_one_letter_code
_entity_poly.pdbx_strand_id
1 'polypeptide(L)'
;MLTAATSAAVGFTSISADPANAYERSYPIELRSTPTDETENSSNSLTKLNEERLATKRAFVDATRREMRNDPLGINPFSSSNVNFGETIAGASMWALALWFATGSRSNPIVTPLANALYKDEGDDVFEGEDEVGSPDGVLRPMQQQRQQQQQQSMPRRPNRNQWLTDRNDGYFSELPPSFMAILTIVYIFLGVLVDRSVYFFVADGDADVSLQLGGVCAIGGAFWEVGRLATMEKPVTRIEADRDVMLYDEFVDFASRRVIVGGPSCTCHRSDVVSAFRRFNPKYRRADDERYPLSDVEIERILKRWNREYGSGREMSSAGFFSGICIDGGADAFAPR
;
A
#
# COMPACT_ATOMS: atom_id res chain seq x y z
N MET A 1 -16.68 -9.45 -6.70
CA MET A 1 -15.55 -9.77 -5.80
C MET A 1 -15.94 -9.30 -4.41
N LEU A 2 -16.28 -10.23 -3.52
CA LEU A 2 -16.37 -9.91 -2.10
C LEU A 2 -14.94 -9.61 -1.64
N THR A 3 -14.63 -8.35 -1.38
CA THR A 3 -13.56 -8.01 -0.43
C THR A 3 -13.98 -8.63 0.90
N ALA A 4 -13.51 -9.85 1.16
CA ALA A 4 -13.41 -10.37 2.50
C ALA A 4 -12.43 -9.44 3.22
N ALA A 5 -12.97 -8.35 3.76
CA ALA A 5 -12.31 -7.61 4.82
C ALA A 5 -12.14 -8.64 5.92
N THR A 6 -10.94 -9.22 6.00
CA THR A 6 -10.44 -9.85 7.21
C THR A 6 -10.38 -8.71 8.21
N SER A 7 -11.53 -8.43 8.81
CA SER A 7 -11.63 -7.73 10.07
C SER A 7 -10.92 -8.65 11.05
N ALA A 8 -9.58 -8.56 11.08
CA ALA A 8 -8.87 -8.74 12.30
C ALA A 8 -9.48 -7.69 13.21
N ALA A 9 -10.53 -8.10 13.92
CA ALA A 9 -10.92 -7.45 15.14
C ALA A 9 -9.65 -7.50 15.96
N VAL A 10 -8.85 -6.44 15.86
CA VAL A 10 -7.99 -6.02 16.95
C VAL A 10 -9.01 -5.86 18.05
N GLY A 11 -9.19 -6.94 18.82
CA GLY A 11 -9.76 -6.85 20.13
C GLY A 11 -8.84 -5.83 20.76
N PHE A 12 -9.28 -4.57 20.75
CA PHE A 12 -9.02 -3.69 21.85
C PHE A 12 -9.54 -4.52 23.01
N THR A 13 -8.67 -5.35 23.58
CA THR A 13 -8.74 -5.70 24.98
C THR A 13 -9.03 -4.37 25.58
N SER A 14 -10.24 -4.22 26.09
CA SER A 14 -10.55 -3.20 27.05
C SER A 14 -9.50 -3.41 28.12
N ILE A 15 -8.35 -2.75 27.93
CA ILE A 15 -7.46 -2.36 28.99
C ILE A 15 -8.48 -1.64 29.85
N SER A 16 -8.95 -2.33 30.88
CA SER A 16 -9.61 -1.69 32.00
C SER A 16 -8.63 -0.59 32.32
N ALA A 17 -8.92 0.61 31.83
CA ALA A 17 -8.10 1.75 32.09
C ALA A 17 -8.32 1.92 33.58
N ASP A 18 -7.46 1.27 34.38
CA ASP A 18 -7.33 1.60 35.77
C ASP A 18 -7.29 3.12 35.76
N PRO A 19 -8.29 3.77 36.39
CA PRO A 19 -8.50 5.18 36.24
C PRO A 19 -7.14 5.83 36.46
N ALA A 20 -6.69 6.59 35.46
CA ALA A 20 -5.35 7.16 35.45
C ALA A 20 -5.23 8.03 36.70
N ASN A 21 -4.74 7.42 37.79
CA ASN A 21 -4.54 8.03 39.09
C ASN A 21 -3.27 8.88 39.04
N ALA A 22 -3.16 9.71 38.00
CA ALA A 22 -2.10 10.69 37.83
C ALA A 22 -2.14 11.75 38.94
N TYR A 23 -3.30 11.93 39.59
CA TYR A 23 -3.50 12.94 40.64
C TYR A 23 -3.94 12.38 42.01
N GLU A 24 -4.19 11.07 42.13
CA GLU A 24 -4.54 10.44 43.42
C GLU A 24 -3.33 9.82 44.15
N ARG A 25 -2.11 10.16 43.74
CA ARG A 25 -1.00 10.11 44.69
C ARG A 25 -1.18 11.30 45.62
N SER A 26 -1.88 11.07 46.73
CA SER A 26 -1.62 11.83 47.94
C SER A 26 -0.12 11.68 48.23
N TYR A 27 0.68 12.61 47.71
CA TYR A 27 2.00 12.83 48.24
C TYR A 27 1.77 13.02 49.74
N PRO A 28 2.41 12.24 50.61
CA PRO A 28 2.28 12.48 52.04
C PRO A 28 2.63 13.95 52.25
N ILE A 29 1.61 14.75 52.60
CA ILE A 29 1.67 16.21 52.67
C ILE A 29 2.58 16.70 53.81
N GLU A 30 3.23 15.77 54.49
CA GLU A 30 4.17 16.04 55.56
C GLU A 30 5.58 15.59 55.18
N LEU A 31 6.12 16.15 54.09
CA LEU A 31 7.56 16.27 53.93
C LEU A 31 8.06 17.34 54.90
N ARG A 32 8.14 16.99 56.19
CA ARG A 32 8.82 17.82 57.18
C ARG A 32 10.32 17.68 56.94
N SER A 33 11.05 18.80 56.92
CA SER A 33 12.51 18.78 56.99
C SER A 33 12.90 17.99 58.23
N THR A 34 13.50 16.82 58.05
CA THR A 34 13.99 16.00 59.16
C THR A 34 14.97 16.82 60.00
N PRO A 35 14.79 16.86 61.34
CA PRO A 35 15.78 17.44 62.23
C PRO A 35 17.13 16.74 62.03
N THR A 36 18.23 17.48 62.14
CA THR A 36 19.60 17.04 61.79
C THR A 36 20.10 15.78 62.56
N ASP A 37 19.37 15.32 63.57
CA ASP A 37 19.76 14.21 64.45
C ASP A 37 18.91 12.92 64.29
N GLU A 38 17.90 12.89 63.43
CA GLU A 38 17.09 11.68 63.21
C GLU A 38 17.58 10.86 62.01
N THR A 39 17.61 9.53 62.15
CA THR A 39 17.94 8.63 61.04
C THR A 39 16.87 8.72 59.96
N GLU A 40 17.26 9.20 58.78
CA GLU A 40 16.38 9.23 57.61
C GLU A 40 15.92 7.81 57.24
N ASN A 41 14.68 7.65 56.80
CA ASN A 41 14.10 6.44 56.21
C ASN A 41 13.22 6.83 55.01
N SER A 42 12.73 5.87 54.23
CA SER A 42 11.93 6.18 53.04
C SER A 42 10.55 6.77 53.35
N SER A 43 10.08 6.67 54.59
CA SER A 43 8.83 7.31 55.02
C SER A 43 8.98 8.78 55.43
N ASN A 44 10.19 9.25 55.79
CA ASN A 44 10.42 10.62 56.26
C ASN A 44 11.31 11.46 55.31
N SER A 45 11.98 10.85 54.32
CA SER A 45 12.92 11.53 53.45
C SER A 45 12.68 11.24 51.97
N LEU A 46 12.47 12.30 51.17
CA LEU A 46 12.23 12.20 49.73
C LEU A 46 13.46 11.67 48.98
N THR A 47 14.66 11.98 49.47
CA THR A 47 15.92 11.46 48.90
C THR A 47 15.99 9.96 49.07
N LYS A 48 15.68 9.42 50.25
CA LYS A 48 15.63 7.96 50.49
C LYS A 48 14.52 7.25 49.75
N LEU A 49 13.35 7.86 49.63
CA LEU A 49 12.26 7.31 48.81
C LEU A 49 12.68 7.21 47.33
N ASN A 50 13.36 8.23 46.82
CA ASN A 50 13.89 8.21 45.46
C ASN A 50 15.00 7.17 45.30
N GLU A 51 15.88 7.04 46.29
CA GLU A 51 16.93 6.02 46.31
C GLU A 51 16.35 4.60 46.32
N GLU A 52 15.34 4.34 47.16
CA GLU A 52 14.65 3.03 47.20
C GLU A 52 13.96 2.73 45.87
N ARG A 53 13.25 3.70 45.28
CA ARG A 53 12.65 3.54 43.95
C ARG A 53 13.69 3.26 42.87
N LEU A 54 14.83 3.96 42.92
CA LEU A 54 15.95 3.70 42.00
C LEU A 54 16.58 2.33 42.24
N ALA A 55 16.69 1.87 43.49
CA ALA A 55 17.22 0.56 43.85
C ALA A 55 16.30 -0.56 43.36
N THR A 56 14.99 -0.45 43.57
CA THR A 56 14.01 -1.40 43.06
C THR A 56 14.01 -1.45 41.53
N LYS A 57 14.11 -0.30 40.87
CA LYS A 57 14.29 -0.24 39.41
C LYS A 57 15.58 -0.93 38.96
N ARG A 58 16.71 -0.68 39.61
CA ARG A 58 17.99 -1.35 39.29
C ARG A 58 17.92 -2.85 39.51
N ALA A 59 17.31 -3.30 40.61
CA ALA A 59 17.13 -4.73 40.89
C ALA A 59 16.25 -5.41 39.84
N PHE A 60 15.19 -4.74 39.38
CA PHE A 60 14.36 -5.22 38.29
C PHE A 60 15.15 -5.32 36.98
N VAL A 61 15.86 -4.26 36.59
CA VAL A 61 16.74 -4.25 35.40
C VAL A 61 17.78 -5.38 35.45
N ASP A 62 18.41 -5.58 36.61
CA ASP A 62 19.40 -6.65 36.79
C ASP A 62 18.78 -8.05 36.72
N ALA A 63 17.55 -8.24 37.23
CA ALA A 63 16.81 -9.48 37.12
C ALA A 63 16.47 -9.78 35.65
N THR A 64 15.92 -8.80 34.94
CA THR A 64 15.65 -8.88 33.50
C THR A 64 16.92 -9.21 32.71
N ARG A 65 18.04 -8.55 33.01
CA ARG A 65 19.33 -8.80 32.35
C ARG A 65 19.83 -10.23 32.56
N ARG A 66 19.57 -10.84 33.71
CA ARG A 66 19.90 -12.25 33.97
C ARG A 66 18.97 -13.18 33.20
N GLU A 67 17.68 -12.87 33.13
CA GLU A 67 16.71 -13.62 32.33
C GLU A 67 17.15 -13.67 30.85
N MET A 68 17.49 -12.53 30.25
CA MET A 68 17.97 -12.46 28.87
C MET A 68 19.23 -13.28 28.60
N ARG A 69 20.17 -13.31 29.56
CA ARG A 69 21.42 -14.07 29.40
C ARG A 69 21.13 -15.55 29.24
N ASN A 70 20.02 -16.01 29.82
CA ASN A 70 19.58 -17.39 29.79
C ASN A 70 18.57 -17.66 28.67
N ASP A 71 17.78 -16.65 28.28
CA ASP A 71 16.80 -16.73 27.20
C ASP A 71 16.69 -15.39 26.42
N PRO A 72 17.51 -15.19 25.39
CA PRO A 72 17.52 -13.92 24.65
C PRO A 72 16.28 -13.71 23.79
N LEU A 73 15.52 -14.77 23.49
CA LEU A 73 14.32 -14.70 22.66
C LEU A 73 13.04 -14.73 23.50
N GLY A 74 13.12 -15.02 24.80
CA GLY A 74 11.96 -15.19 25.68
C GLY A 74 11.05 -16.33 25.24
N ILE A 75 11.60 -17.35 24.54
CA ILE A 75 10.81 -18.44 23.95
C ILE A 75 10.60 -19.57 24.95
N ASN A 76 11.36 -19.65 26.06
CA ASN A 76 11.21 -20.75 27.01
C ASN A 76 9.83 -20.71 27.70
N PRO A 77 8.90 -21.60 27.31
CA PRO A 77 7.53 -21.58 27.83
C PRO A 77 7.43 -22.16 29.25
N PHE A 78 8.55 -22.60 29.83
CA PHE A 78 8.64 -23.30 31.12
C PHE A 78 9.16 -22.42 32.26
N SER A 79 9.50 -21.16 32.02
CA SER A 79 9.82 -20.23 33.11
C SER A 79 8.54 -19.92 33.88
N SER A 80 8.50 -20.28 35.16
CA SER A 80 7.31 -20.33 36.02
C SER A 80 6.65 -18.99 36.33
N SER A 81 7.11 -17.88 35.74
CA SER A 81 6.45 -16.57 35.75
C SER A 81 5.70 -16.33 34.43
N ASN A 82 4.61 -17.08 34.22
CA ASN A 82 3.73 -17.05 33.04
C ASN A 82 3.09 -15.68 32.71
N VAL A 83 3.35 -14.63 33.50
CA VAL A 83 2.74 -13.31 33.34
C VAL A 83 3.26 -12.60 32.07
N ASN A 84 4.52 -12.86 31.67
CA ASN A 84 5.19 -12.07 30.63
C ASN A 84 5.00 -12.60 29.19
N PHE A 85 4.44 -13.80 29.02
CA PHE A 85 4.25 -14.40 27.69
C PHE A 85 3.22 -13.63 26.85
N GLY A 86 2.11 -13.22 27.48
CA GLY A 86 1.07 -12.42 26.83
C GLY A 86 1.60 -11.06 26.38
N GLU A 87 2.38 -10.39 27.24
CA GLU A 87 3.01 -9.10 26.93
C GLU A 87 4.02 -9.21 25.78
N THR A 88 4.82 -10.27 25.76
CA THR A 88 5.78 -10.53 24.68
C THR A 88 5.09 -10.74 23.33
N ILE A 89 4.01 -11.53 23.28
CA ILE A 89 3.24 -11.73 22.04
C ILE A 89 2.58 -10.42 21.61
N ALA A 90 2.00 -9.69 22.55
CA ALA A 90 1.35 -8.41 22.26
C ALA A 90 2.36 -7.40 21.71
N GLY A 91 3.53 -7.25 22.34
CA GLY A 91 4.61 -6.37 21.91
C GLY A 91 5.09 -6.73 20.50
N ALA A 92 5.44 -7.99 20.28
CA ALA A 92 5.87 -8.48 18.97
C ALA A 92 4.80 -8.26 17.87
N SER A 93 3.53 -8.48 18.18
CA SER A 93 2.42 -8.27 17.23
C SER A 93 2.24 -6.79 16.90
N MET A 94 2.36 -5.89 17.89
CA MET A 94 2.29 -4.45 17.67
C MET A 94 3.44 -3.97 16.80
N TRP A 95 4.66 -4.44 17.06
CA TRP A 95 5.82 -4.11 16.22
C TRP A 95 5.71 -4.70 14.81
N ALA A 96 5.20 -5.92 14.66
CA ALA A 96 4.93 -6.51 13.35
C ALA A 96 3.93 -5.67 12.54
N LEU A 97 2.84 -5.21 13.17
CA LEU A 97 1.86 -4.32 12.55
C LEU A 97 2.45 -2.95 12.20
N ALA A 98 3.23 -2.36 13.12
CA ALA A 98 3.91 -1.10 12.87
C ALA A 98 4.84 -1.19 11.66
N LEU A 99 5.64 -2.25 11.57
CA LEU A 99 6.52 -2.51 10.43
C LEU A 99 5.70 -2.74 9.15
N TRP A 100 4.62 -3.51 9.21
CA TRP A 100 3.74 -3.77 8.07
C TRP A 100 3.19 -2.47 7.48
N PHE A 101 2.66 -1.58 8.32
CA PHE A 101 2.14 -0.30 7.87
C PHE A 101 3.23 0.67 7.42
N ALA A 102 4.35 0.74 8.15
CA ALA A 102 5.46 1.63 7.79
C ALA A 102 6.11 1.26 6.45
N THR A 103 6.23 -0.03 6.16
CA THR A 103 6.75 -0.51 4.86
C THR A 103 5.70 -0.43 3.74
N GLY A 104 4.45 -0.12 4.07
CA GLY A 104 3.33 0.02 3.16
C GLY A 104 2.77 -1.34 2.74
N SER A 105 1.48 -1.58 3.04
CA SER A 105 0.83 -2.87 2.75
C SER A 105 0.84 -3.24 1.27
N ARG A 106 0.85 -2.24 0.38
CA ARG A 106 0.77 -2.41 -1.08
C ARG A 106 2.10 -2.31 -1.83
N SER A 107 3.07 -1.52 -1.35
CA SER A 107 4.35 -1.26 -2.05
C SER A 107 5.53 -1.63 -1.16
N ASN A 108 5.43 -2.79 -0.54
CA ASN A 108 6.40 -3.27 0.42
C ASN A 108 7.72 -3.65 -0.27
N PRO A 109 8.86 -3.04 0.11
CA PRO A 109 10.15 -3.32 -0.51
C PRO A 109 10.65 -4.75 -0.26
N ILE A 110 10.09 -5.46 0.73
CA ILE A 110 10.45 -6.85 1.06
C ILE A 110 9.67 -7.85 0.19
N VAL A 111 8.46 -7.48 -0.25
CA VAL A 111 7.55 -8.40 -0.96
C VAL A 111 8.16 -8.91 -2.27
N THR A 112 8.63 -8.01 -3.13
CA THR A 112 9.18 -8.36 -4.44
C THR A 112 10.43 -9.26 -4.34
N PRO A 113 11.48 -8.93 -3.56
CA PRO A 113 12.64 -9.79 -3.44
C PRO A 113 12.31 -11.14 -2.78
N LEU A 114 11.44 -11.17 -1.77
CA LEU A 114 11.01 -12.41 -1.12
C LEU A 114 10.22 -13.30 -2.09
N ALA A 115 9.32 -12.71 -2.88
CA ALA A 115 8.58 -13.43 -3.90
C ALA A 115 9.50 -13.97 -4.99
N ASN A 116 10.43 -13.15 -5.48
CA ASN A 116 11.42 -13.59 -6.45
C ASN A 116 12.34 -14.69 -5.91
N ALA A 117 12.59 -14.76 -4.60
CA ALA A 117 13.35 -15.85 -3.99
C ALA A 117 12.54 -17.15 -3.87
N LEU A 118 11.23 -17.06 -3.60
CA LEU A 118 10.37 -18.23 -3.39
C LEU A 118 9.82 -18.84 -4.69
N TYR A 119 9.66 -18.03 -5.74
CA TYR A 119 9.01 -18.43 -7.00
C TYR A 119 9.96 -18.49 -8.20
N LYS A 120 11.29 -18.41 -7.98
CA LYS A 120 12.30 -18.33 -9.05
C LYS A 120 12.39 -19.57 -9.94
N ASP A 121 11.97 -20.73 -9.45
CA ASP A 121 12.42 -22.02 -10.00
C ASP A 121 11.36 -22.85 -10.74
N GLU A 122 10.11 -22.38 -10.89
CA GLU A 122 9.05 -23.19 -11.52
C GLU A 122 8.76 -22.85 -12.99
N GLY A 123 9.46 -21.88 -13.60
CA GLY A 123 8.98 -21.19 -14.81
C GLY A 123 9.70 -21.42 -16.13
N ASP A 124 10.97 -21.83 -16.10
CA ASP A 124 11.82 -21.81 -17.31
C ASP A 124 12.17 -23.19 -17.86
N ASP A 125 11.43 -24.24 -17.46
CA ASP A 125 11.28 -25.43 -18.30
C ASP A 125 10.39 -25.05 -19.49
N VAL A 126 10.93 -24.16 -20.32
CA VAL A 126 10.51 -23.90 -21.68
C VAL A 126 10.42 -25.28 -22.29
N PHE A 127 9.19 -25.74 -22.46
CA PHE A 127 8.87 -26.76 -23.43
C PHE A 127 9.28 -26.13 -24.76
N GLU A 128 10.56 -26.30 -25.12
CA GLU A 128 11.07 -26.16 -26.47
C GLU A 128 10.27 -27.18 -27.26
N GLY A 129 9.04 -26.79 -27.61
CA GLY A 129 8.26 -27.48 -28.60
C GLY A 129 9.13 -27.42 -29.83
N GLU A 130 9.76 -28.55 -30.12
CA GLU A 130 10.54 -28.78 -31.32
C GLU A 130 9.82 -28.10 -32.47
N ASP A 131 10.44 -27.04 -33.00
CA ASP A 131 9.94 -26.33 -34.17
C ASP A 131 9.79 -27.37 -35.28
N GLU A 132 8.57 -27.85 -35.45
CA GLU A 132 8.20 -28.72 -36.54
C GLU A 132 8.44 -27.91 -37.82
N VAL A 133 9.53 -28.23 -38.51
CA VAL A 133 10.01 -27.58 -39.73
C VAL A 133 8.92 -27.63 -40.79
N GLY A 134 8.09 -26.59 -40.83
CA GLY A 134 6.97 -26.43 -41.74
C GLY A 134 7.43 -26.04 -43.14
N SER A 135 7.24 -26.98 -44.06
CA SER A 135 7.40 -26.95 -45.52
C SER A 135 7.03 -25.61 -46.22
N PRO A 136 7.77 -25.18 -47.26
CA PRO A 136 7.67 -23.82 -47.84
C PRO A 136 6.51 -23.56 -48.81
N ASP A 137 5.58 -24.49 -49.04
CA ASP A 137 4.54 -24.33 -50.06
C ASP A 137 3.13 -24.24 -49.45
N GLY A 138 2.52 -23.05 -49.44
CA GLY A 138 1.20 -22.87 -48.81
C GLY A 138 0.47 -21.53 -49.00
N VAL A 139 0.36 -21.07 -50.25
CA VAL A 139 -0.77 -20.37 -50.91
C VAL A 139 -1.90 -19.79 -50.01
N LEU A 140 -2.14 -18.47 -50.16
CA LEU A 140 -3.39 -17.71 -49.92
C LEU A 140 -4.36 -18.30 -48.87
N ARG A 141 -4.05 -18.10 -47.58
CA ARG A 141 -5.05 -18.32 -46.53
C ARG A 141 -6.15 -17.25 -46.59
N PRO A 142 -7.44 -17.61 -46.57
CA PRO A 142 -8.54 -16.66 -46.67
C PRO A 142 -8.58 -15.74 -45.44
N MET A 143 -8.73 -14.43 -45.69
CA MET A 143 -8.80 -13.33 -44.72
C MET A 143 -9.80 -13.57 -43.55
N GLN A 144 -10.78 -14.47 -43.72
CA GLN A 144 -11.69 -14.91 -42.66
C GLN A 144 -11.00 -15.66 -41.52
N GLN A 145 -9.93 -16.41 -41.80
CA GLN A 145 -9.21 -17.19 -40.79
C GLN A 145 -8.38 -16.27 -39.87
N GLN A 146 -7.89 -15.15 -40.40
CA GLN A 146 -7.16 -14.14 -39.63
C GLN A 146 -8.07 -13.37 -38.66
N ARG A 147 -9.33 -13.10 -39.04
CA ARG A 147 -10.33 -12.52 -38.13
C ARG A 147 -10.76 -13.50 -37.03
N GLN A 148 -10.89 -14.79 -37.34
CA GLN A 148 -11.18 -15.80 -36.33
C GLN A 148 -10.00 -16.00 -35.36
N GLN A 149 -8.75 -15.92 -35.85
CA GLN A 149 -7.58 -15.96 -34.97
C GLN A 149 -7.45 -14.72 -34.09
N GLN A 150 -7.74 -13.52 -34.61
CA GLN A 150 -7.80 -12.31 -33.76
C GLN A 150 -8.92 -12.40 -32.70
N GLN A 151 -10.07 -12.99 -33.03
CA GLN A 151 -11.12 -13.22 -32.03
C GLN A 151 -10.72 -14.30 -31.01
N GLN A 152 -10.01 -15.36 -31.41
CA GLN A 152 -9.54 -16.39 -30.46
C GLN A 152 -8.39 -15.88 -29.57
N GLN A 153 -7.55 -14.96 -30.06
CA GLN A 153 -6.55 -14.29 -29.24
C GLN A 153 -7.15 -13.31 -28.21
N SER A 154 -8.44 -12.98 -28.31
CA SER A 154 -9.14 -12.15 -27.33
C SER A 154 -9.74 -12.94 -26.15
N MET A 155 -9.65 -14.27 -26.15
CA MET A 155 -10.04 -15.06 -24.98
C MET A 155 -8.99 -14.85 -23.87
N PRO A 156 -9.39 -14.45 -22.65
CA PRO A 156 -8.46 -14.22 -21.56
C PRO A 156 -7.72 -15.53 -21.27
N ARG A 157 -6.44 -15.57 -21.64
CA ARG A 157 -5.52 -16.64 -21.29
C ARG A 157 -5.62 -16.80 -19.77
N ARG A 158 -5.84 -18.03 -19.29
CA ARG A 158 -5.92 -18.28 -17.84
C ARG A 158 -4.70 -17.60 -17.20
N PRO A 159 -4.89 -16.76 -16.16
CA PRO A 159 -3.78 -16.03 -15.57
C PRO A 159 -2.75 -17.05 -15.13
N ASN A 160 -1.52 -16.92 -15.63
CA ASN A 160 -0.42 -17.75 -15.17
C ASN A 160 -0.34 -17.57 -13.65
N ARG A 161 -0.11 -18.65 -12.90
CA ARG A 161 -0.04 -18.62 -11.43
C ARG A 161 0.95 -17.57 -10.89
N ASN A 162 1.92 -17.19 -11.72
CA ASN A 162 2.98 -16.23 -11.42
C ASN A 162 2.78 -14.85 -12.11
N GLN A 163 1.62 -14.59 -12.73
CA GLN A 163 1.34 -13.30 -13.38
C GLN A 163 1.41 -12.13 -12.37
N TRP A 164 0.94 -12.35 -11.15
CA TRP A 164 1.03 -11.34 -10.09
C TRP A 164 2.48 -10.94 -9.78
N LEU A 165 3.44 -11.87 -9.91
CA LEU A 165 4.86 -11.61 -9.65
C LEU A 165 5.46 -10.79 -10.79
N THR A 166 5.14 -11.14 -12.04
CA THR A 166 5.50 -10.33 -13.21
C THR A 166 4.95 -8.92 -13.07
N ASP A 167 3.67 -8.77 -12.70
CA ASP A 167 3.05 -7.46 -12.46
C ASP A 167 3.82 -6.64 -11.43
N ARG A 168 4.23 -7.25 -10.30
CA ARG A 168 5.02 -6.57 -9.26
C ARG A 168 6.41 -6.18 -9.75
N ASN A 169 7.06 -7.04 -10.51
CA ASN A 169 8.38 -6.76 -11.09
C ASN A 169 8.30 -5.61 -12.11
N ASP A 170 7.18 -5.50 -12.83
CA ASP A 170 6.89 -4.41 -13.76
C ASP A 170 6.41 -3.12 -13.05
N GLY A 171 6.25 -3.15 -11.72
CA GLY A 171 5.80 -2.00 -10.92
C GLY A 171 4.27 -1.82 -10.86
N TYR A 172 3.50 -2.76 -11.42
CA TYR A 172 2.05 -2.76 -11.33
C TYR A 172 1.55 -3.33 -10.00
N PHE A 173 0.37 -2.87 -9.60
CA PHE A 173 -0.34 -3.49 -8.48
C PHE A 173 -0.96 -4.82 -8.90
N SER A 174 -0.62 -5.86 -8.16
CA SER A 174 -1.28 -7.16 -8.22
C SER A 174 -1.63 -7.65 -6.81
N GLU A 175 -2.72 -8.40 -6.72
CA GLU A 175 -3.13 -9.05 -5.49
C GLU A 175 -2.17 -10.19 -5.15
N LEU A 176 -1.76 -10.25 -3.89
CA LEU A 176 -0.84 -11.28 -3.41
C LEU A 176 -1.59 -12.59 -3.17
N PRO A 177 -1.04 -13.75 -3.60
CA PRO A 177 -1.63 -15.03 -3.27
C PRO A 177 -1.78 -15.20 -1.75
N PRO A 178 -2.88 -15.79 -1.25
CA PRO A 178 -3.07 -16.01 0.19
C PRO A 178 -1.94 -16.80 0.85
N SER A 179 -1.34 -17.75 0.12
CA SER A 179 -0.18 -18.51 0.59
C SER A 179 1.04 -17.61 0.86
N PHE A 180 1.29 -16.64 -0.03
CA PHE A 180 2.39 -15.69 0.14
C PHE A 180 2.09 -14.69 1.25
N MET A 181 0.83 -14.26 1.42
CA MET A 181 0.41 -13.43 2.55
C MET A 181 0.67 -14.11 3.91
N ALA A 182 0.44 -15.43 4.01
CA ALA A 182 0.74 -16.19 5.22
C ALA A 182 2.24 -16.20 5.54
N ILE A 183 3.09 -16.46 4.53
CA ILE A 183 4.56 -16.42 4.67
C ILE A 183 5.01 -15.02 5.09
N LEU A 184 4.47 -14.00 4.44
CA LEU A 184 4.80 -12.61 4.74
C LEU A 184 4.39 -12.24 6.17
N THR A 185 3.23 -12.69 6.63
CA THR A 185 2.79 -12.53 8.03
C THR A 185 3.79 -13.13 9.01
N ILE A 186 4.27 -14.35 8.73
CA ILE A 186 5.29 -15.02 9.57
C ILE A 186 6.59 -14.20 9.60
N VAL A 187 7.03 -13.69 8.45
CA VAL A 187 8.23 -12.83 8.36
C VAL A 187 8.05 -11.57 9.19
N TYR A 188 6.90 -10.90 9.12
CA TYR A 188 6.63 -9.69 9.90
C TYR A 188 6.53 -9.97 11.40
N ILE A 189 5.94 -11.09 11.82
CA ILE A 189 5.94 -11.51 13.23
C ILE A 189 7.38 -11.71 13.70
N PHE A 190 8.22 -12.39 12.93
CA PHE A 190 9.62 -12.60 13.28
C PHE A 190 10.39 -11.28 13.40
N LEU A 191 10.23 -10.38 12.43
CA LEU A 191 10.82 -9.03 12.50
C LEU A 191 10.25 -8.22 13.68
N GLY A 192 8.96 -8.37 13.97
CA GLY A 192 8.30 -7.75 15.11
C GLY A 192 8.89 -8.20 16.44
N VAL A 193 9.16 -9.51 16.62
CA VAL A 193 9.88 -10.03 17.80
C VAL A 193 11.27 -9.40 17.89
N LEU A 194 12.03 -9.34 16.79
CA LEU A 194 13.37 -8.76 16.81
C LEU A 194 13.36 -7.27 17.18
N VAL A 195 12.42 -6.49 16.65
CA VAL A 195 12.27 -5.07 16.97
C VAL A 195 11.77 -4.89 18.40
N ASP A 196 10.78 -5.67 18.84
CA ASP A 196 10.30 -5.65 20.22
C ASP A 196 11.44 -5.89 21.21
N ARG A 197 12.21 -6.97 21.02
CA ARG A 197 13.39 -7.25 21.86
C ARG A 197 14.40 -6.11 21.80
N SER A 198 14.68 -5.57 20.63
CA SER A 198 15.64 -4.45 20.48
C SER A 198 15.18 -3.20 21.23
N VAL A 199 13.92 -2.81 21.08
CA VAL A 199 13.36 -1.64 21.77
C VAL A 199 13.30 -1.87 23.27
N TYR A 200 12.83 -3.04 23.68
CA TYR A 200 12.79 -3.46 25.07
C TYR A 200 14.16 -3.32 25.75
N PHE A 201 15.25 -3.67 25.05
CA PHE A 201 16.62 -3.59 25.59
C PHE A 201 17.27 -2.22 25.49
N PHE A 202 17.17 -1.56 24.33
CA PHE A 202 17.95 -0.34 24.06
C PHE A 202 17.22 0.94 24.43
N VAL A 203 15.88 0.91 24.49
CA VAL A 203 15.05 2.11 24.65
C VAL A 203 14.24 2.06 25.94
N ALA A 204 13.68 0.90 26.28
CA ALA A 204 12.76 0.77 27.40
C ALA A 204 13.43 0.33 28.72
N ASP A 205 14.75 0.13 28.74
CA ASP A 205 15.50 -0.35 29.91
C ASP A 205 14.89 -1.62 30.56
N GLY A 206 14.28 -2.50 29.74
CA GLY A 206 13.61 -3.72 30.23
C GLY A 206 12.18 -3.52 30.74
N ASP A 207 11.57 -2.37 30.49
CA ASP A 207 10.14 -2.12 30.74
C ASP A 207 9.28 -2.57 29.55
N ALA A 208 8.49 -3.63 29.75
CA ALA A 208 7.67 -4.24 28.70
C ALA A 208 6.49 -3.33 28.32
N ASP A 209 5.92 -2.62 29.29
CA ASP A 209 4.79 -1.72 29.08
C ASP A 209 5.20 -0.56 28.16
N VAL A 210 6.40 -0.03 28.35
CA VAL A 210 6.93 1.05 27.50
C VAL A 210 7.17 0.55 26.07
N SER A 211 7.74 -0.65 25.87
CA SER A 211 7.90 -1.22 24.53
C SER A 211 6.55 -1.42 23.83
N LEU A 212 5.58 -1.99 24.55
CA LEU A 212 4.23 -2.24 24.03
C LEU A 212 3.52 -0.94 23.65
N GLN A 213 3.56 0.07 24.53
CA GLN A 213 2.96 1.39 24.26
C GLN A 213 3.61 2.07 23.05
N LEU A 214 4.94 2.04 22.94
CA LEU A 214 5.66 2.61 21.81
C LEU A 214 5.30 1.87 20.51
N GLY A 215 5.28 0.54 20.53
CA GLY A 215 4.85 -0.28 19.41
C GLY A 215 3.42 0.04 18.99
N GLY A 216 2.51 0.23 19.95
CA GLY A 216 1.12 0.64 19.70
C GLY A 216 1.02 2.02 19.03
N VAL A 217 1.76 3.02 19.53
CA VAL A 217 1.81 4.36 18.92
C VAL A 217 2.36 4.30 17.49
N CYS A 218 3.43 3.52 17.27
CA CYS A 218 4.00 3.32 15.93
C CYS A 218 3.01 2.61 14.99
N ALA A 219 2.28 1.60 15.47
CA ALA A 219 1.27 0.90 14.68
C ALA A 219 0.12 1.83 14.26
N ILE A 220 -0.38 2.66 15.19
CA ILE A 220 -1.41 3.66 14.90
C ILE A 220 -0.88 4.69 13.90
N GLY A 221 0.32 5.24 14.14
CA GLY A 221 0.95 6.21 13.23
C GLY A 221 1.15 5.66 11.82
N GLY A 222 1.62 4.41 11.72
CA GLY A 222 1.75 3.69 10.46
C GLY A 222 0.39 3.49 9.77
N ALA A 223 -0.64 3.13 10.51
CA ALA A 223 -1.99 2.98 9.96
C ALA A 223 -2.54 4.30 9.40
N PHE A 224 -2.35 5.42 10.11
CA PHE A 224 -2.71 6.75 9.60
C PHE A 224 -1.93 7.12 8.34
N TRP A 225 -0.63 6.82 8.31
CA TRP A 225 0.19 7.03 7.12
C TRP A 225 -0.32 6.23 5.92
N GLU A 226 -0.66 4.96 6.12
CA GLU A 226 -1.21 4.09 5.08
C GLU A 226 -2.57 4.60 4.58
N VAL A 227 -3.46 5.01 5.48
CA VAL A 227 -4.76 5.62 5.12
C VAL A 227 -4.55 6.93 4.37
N GLY A 228 -3.60 7.77 4.80
CA GLY A 228 -3.24 9.01 4.11
C GLY A 228 -2.80 8.73 2.67
N ARG A 229 -1.94 7.73 2.47
CA ARG A 229 -1.51 7.30 1.14
C ARG A 229 -2.67 6.80 0.26
N LEU A 230 -3.60 6.06 0.84
CA LEU A 230 -4.83 5.64 0.15
C LEU A 230 -5.72 6.84 -0.20
N ALA A 231 -5.82 7.82 0.70
CA ALA A 231 -6.62 9.03 0.50
C ALA A 231 -6.04 9.96 -0.58
N THR A 232 -4.71 10.02 -0.72
CA THR A 232 -4.05 10.76 -1.80
C THR A 232 -4.24 10.13 -3.18
N MET A 233 -4.95 9.00 -3.27
CA MET A 233 -5.18 8.26 -4.52
C MET A 233 -3.88 7.95 -5.27
N GLU A 234 -2.77 7.76 -4.54
CA GLU A 234 -1.61 7.01 -5.06
C GLU A 234 -2.00 5.54 -5.17
N LYS A 235 -3.06 5.26 -5.93
CA LYS A 235 -3.46 3.91 -6.26
C LYS A 235 -2.35 3.39 -7.18
N PRO A 236 -1.58 2.38 -6.75
CA PRO A 236 -0.63 1.77 -7.66
C PRO A 236 -1.43 1.22 -8.84
N VAL A 237 -1.03 1.61 -10.05
CA VAL A 237 -1.78 1.31 -11.28
C VAL A 237 -1.77 -0.20 -11.48
N THR A 238 -2.95 -0.79 -11.64
CA THR A 238 -3.04 -2.22 -12.00
C THR A 238 -2.66 -2.40 -13.48
N ARG A 239 -2.16 -3.58 -13.87
CA ARG A 239 -1.85 -3.84 -15.30
C ARG A 239 -3.07 -3.59 -16.18
N ILE A 240 -4.25 -4.02 -15.74
CA ILE A 240 -5.51 -3.82 -16.48
C ILE A 240 -5.81 -2.33 -16.69
N GLU A 241 -5.57 -1.50 -15.67
CA GLU A 241 -5.75 -0.04 -15.79
C GLU A 241 -4.70 0.57 -16.71
N ALA A 242 -3.43 0.15 -16.62
CA ALA A 242 -2.37 0.61 -17.50
C ALA A 242 -2.65 0.24 -18.98
N ASP A 243 -3.02 -1.01 -19.24
CA ASP A 243 -3.37 -1.50 -20.57
C ASP A 243 -4.62 -0.77 -21.11
N ARG A 244 -5.61 -0.51 -20.25
CA ARG A 244 -6.79 0.29 -20.59
C ARG A 244 -6.39 1.73 -20.93
N ASP A 245 -5.52 2.34 -20.16
CA ASP A 245 -5.04 3.71 -20.41
C ASP A 245 -4.28 3.81 -21.74
N VAL A 246 -3.46 2.79 -22.08
CA VAL A 246 -2.78 2.69 -23.38
C VAL A 246 -3.80 2.56 -24.51
N MET A 247 -4.75 1.62 -24.43
CA MET A 247 -5.80 1.48 -25.44
C MET A 247 -6.64 2.75 -25.62
N LEU A 248 -7.03 3.39 -24.51
CA LEU A 248 -7.79 4.64 -24.55
C LEU A 248 -6.98 5.78 -25.18
N TYR A 249 -5.68 5.83 -24.93
CA TYR A 249 -4.80 6.79 -25.56
C TYR A 249 -4.72 6.58 -27.08
N ASP A 250 -4.53 5.33 -27.52
CA ASP A 250 -4.47 4.99 -28.96
C ASP A 250 -5.79 5.32 -29.68
N GLU A 251 -6.93 5.04 -29.05
CA GLU A 251 -8.25 5.41 -29.58
C GLU A 251 -8.47 6.93 -29.62
N PHE A 252 -7.92 7.65 -28.64
CA PHE A 252 -7.94 9.10 -28.64
C PHE A 252 -7.04 9.68 -29.74
N VAL A 253 -5.88 9.08 -30.00
CA VAL A 253 -4.99 9.45 -31.11
C VAL A 253 -5.71 9.22 -32.45
N ASP A 254 -6.40 8.10 -32.65
CA ASP A 254 -7.20 7.86 -33.87
C ASP A 254 -8.32 8.91 -34.02
N PHE A 255 -9.06 9.20 -32.95
CA PHE A 255 -10.04 10.29 -32.93
C PHE A 255 -9.41 11.64 -33.31
N ALA A 256 -8.30 11.99 -32.66
CA ALA A 256 -7.65 13.27 -32.84
C ALA A 256 -7.12 13.45 -34.27
N SER A 257 -6.54 12.39 -34.84
CA SER A 257 -6.05 12.41 -36.23
C SER A 257 -7.14 12.70 -37.27
N ARG A 258 -8.40 12.39 -36.95
CA ARG A 258 -9.54 12.56 -37.87
C ARG A 258 -10.40 13.78 -37.57
N ARG A 259 -10.44 14.23 -36.32
CA ARG A 259 -11.42 15.23 -35.84
C ARG A 259 -10.79 16.47 -35.23
N VAL A 260 -9.54 16.40 -34.82
CA VAL A 260 -8.87 17.50 -34.13
C VAL A 260 -7.93 18.19 -35.12
N ILE A 261 -8.19 19.46 -35.40
CA ILE A 261 -7.34 20.30 -36.22
C ILE A 261 -6.39 21.05 -35.28
N VAL A 262 -5.08 20.81 -35.44
CA VAL A 262 -4.05 21.62 -34.80
C VAL A 262 -3.86 22.87 -35.64
N GLY A 263 -4.32 24.00 -35.13
CA GLY A 263 -4.44 25.25 -35.88
C GLY A 263 -3.68 26.42 -35.24
N GLY A 264 -3.77 27.58 -35.89
CA GLY A 264 -3.20 28.83 -35.39
C GLY A 264 -3.91 29.40 -34.14
N PRO A 265 -3.51 30.58 -33.67
CA PRO A 265 -4.05 31.19 -32.44
C PRO A 265 -5.58 31.41 -32.43
N SER A 266 -6.20 31.48 -33.61
CA SER A 266 -7.65 31.63 -33.79
C SER A 266 -8.45 30.35 -33.54
N CYS A 267 -7.77 29.20 -33.46
CA CYS A 267 -8.36 27.89 -33.27
C CYS A 267 -8.39 27.61 -31.75
N THR A 268 -9.56 27.77 -31.15
CA THR A 268 -9.78 27.52 -29.72
C THR A 268 -10.97 26.60 -29.51
N CYS A 269 -10.82 25.57 -28.70
CA CYS A 269 -11.91 24.68 -28.30
C CYS A 269 -12.03 24.59 -26.79
N HIS A 270 -13.25 24.54 -26.29
CA HIS A 270 -13.50 24.24 -24.89
C HIS A 270 -13.38 22.72 -24.66
N ARG A 271 -12.92 22.31 -23.47
CA ARG A 271 -12.76 20.89 -23.11
C ARG A 271 -14.02 20.06 -23.31
N SER A 272 -15.21 20.63 -23.05
CA SER A 272 -16.49 19.93 -23.22
C SER A 272 -16.77 19.59 -24.69
N ASP A 273 -16.29 20.41 -25.62
CA ASP A 273 -16.53 20.22 -27.05
C ASP A 273 -15.72 19.01 -27.54
N VAL A 274 -14.47 18.90 -27.07
CA VAL A 274 -13.60 17.76 -27.36
C VAL A 274 -14.17 16.48 -26.75
N VAL A 275 -14.62 16.52 -25.49
CA VAL A 275 -15.24 15.38 -24.82
C VAL A 275 -16.51 14.93 -25.55
N SER A 276 -17.39 15.86 -25.90
CA SER A 276 -18.62 15.58 -26.65
C SER A 276 -18.30 14.98 -28.02
N ALA A 277 -17.34 15.55 -28.75
CA ALA A 277 -16.90 15.04 -30.05
C ALA A 277 -16.28 13.64 -29.94
N PHE A 278 -15.47 13.38 -28.92
CA PHE A 278 -14.87 12.06 -28.67
C PHE A 278 -15.94 11.00 -28.38
N ARG A 279 -16.92 11.31 -27.52
CA ARG A 279 -18.04 10.39 -27.21
C ARG A 279 -18.97 10.16 -28.40
N ARG A 280 -19.10 11.13 -29.31
CA ARG A 280 -19.81 10.95 -30.60
C ARG A 280 -19.04 10.05 -31.56
N PHE A 281 -17.72 10.23 -31.63
CA PHE A 281 -16.83 9.45 -32.49
C PHE A 281 -16.70 7.99 -32.04
N ASN A 282 -16.68 7.74 -30.73
CA ASN A 282 -16.61 6.40 -30.13
C ASN A 282 -17.93 6.06 -29.41
N PRO A 283 -18.92 5.45 -30.08
CA PRO A 283 -20.25 5.20 -29.51
C PRO A 283 -20.26 4.35 -28.24
N LYS A 284 -19.23 3.53 -28.01
CA LYS A 284 -19.06 2.73 -26.80
C LYS A 284 -18.88 3.56 -25.52
N TYR A 285 -18.43 4.82 -25.64
CA TYR A 285 -18.29 5.75 -24.51
C TYR A 285 -19.40 6.81 -24.52
N ARG A 286 -20.54 6.56 -25.16
CA ARG A 286 -21.60 7.57 -25.28
C ARG A 286 -22.16 7.99 -23.92
N ARG A 287 -22.21 7.09 -22.95
CA ARG A 287 -22.63 7.35 -21.56
C ARG A 287 -21.41 7.28 -20.65
N ALA A 288 -21.29 8.22 -19.71
CA ALA A 288 -20.20 8.22 -18.74
C ALA A 288 -20.27 7.01 -17.80
N ASP A 289 -21.49 6.61 -17.45
CA ASP A 289 -21.80 5.57 -16.47
C ASP A 289 -22.12 4.21 -17.11
N ASP A 290 -21.57 3.92 -18.30
CA ASP A 290 -21.74 2.58 -18.90
C ASP A 290 -20.98 1.54 -18.07
N GLU A 291 -21.68 0.50 -17.59
CA GLU A 291 -21.10 -0.57 -16.77
C GLU A 291 -19.96 -1.32 -17.50
N ARG A 292 -20.05 -1.43 -18.83
CA ARG A 292 -19.05 -2.19 -19.61
C ARG A 292 -17.81 -1.36 -19.92
N TYR A 293 -17.99 -0.07 -20.12
CA TYR A 293 -16.94 0.85 -20.56
C TYR A 293 -17.06 2.18 -19.82
N PRO A 294 -16.90 2.18 -18.48
CA PRO A 294 -16.95 3.42 -17.72
C PRO A 294 -15.82 4.31 -18.21
N LEU A 295 -16.12 5.56 -18.53
CA LEU A 295 -15.12 6.55 -18.92
C LEU A 295 -15.64 7.92 -18.49
N SER A 296 -14.98 8.49 -17.50
CA SER A 296 -15.30 9.81 -16.95
C SER A 296 -14.77 10.92 -17.86
N ASP A 297 -15.41 12.09 -17.81
CA ASP A 297 -14.95 13.27 -18.56
C ASP A 297 -13.54 13.70 -18.11
N VAL A 298 -13.19 13.45 -16.85
CA VAL A 298 -11.87 13.76 -16.27
C VAL A 298 -10.77 12.88 -16.85
N GLU A 299 -11.04 11.59 -17.11
CA GLU A 299 -10.09 10.70 -17.80
C GLU A 299 -9.83 11.16 -19.23
N ILE A 300 -10.89 11.51 -19.99
CA ILE A 300 -10.76 12.05 -21.35
C ILE A 300 -9.97 13.37 -21.33
N GLU A 301 -10.23 14.25 -20.36
CA GLU A 301 -9.47 15.49 -20.19
C GLU A 301 -7.98 15.21 -19.93
N ARG A 302 -7.65 14.23 -19.09
CA ARG A 302 -6.26 13.85 -18.81
C ARG A 302 -5.56 13.35 -20.08
N ILE A 303 -6.24 12.50 -20.85
CA ILE A 303 -5.74 11.99 -22.14
C ILE A 303 -5.54 13.13 -23.13
N LEU A 304 -6.50 14.06 -23.25
CA LEU A 304 -6.40 15.25 -24.09
C LEU A 304 -5.21 16.13 -23.70
N LYS A 305 -5.00 16.37 -22.40
CA LYS A 305 -3.83 17.15 -21.92
C LYS A 305 -2.52 16.49 -22.29
N ARG A 306 -2.42 15.17 -22.14
CA ARG A 306 -1.24 14.40 -22.55
C ARG A 306 -1.02 14.51 -24.07
N TRP A 307 -2.05 14.22 -24.86
CA TRP A 307 -2.01 14.31 -26.31
C TRP A 307 -1.63 15.71 -26.80
N ASN A 308 -2.19 16.76 -26.21
CA ASN A 308 -1.90 18.14 -26.59
C ASN A 308 -0.44 18.54 -26.33
N ARG A 309 0.18 17.99 -25.28
CA ARG A 309 1.61 18.18 -25.01
C ARG A 309 2.50 17.47 -26.03
N GLU A 310 2.11 16.28 -26.47
CA GLU A 310 2.90 15.45 -27.38
C GLU A 310 2.73 15.84 -28.85
N TYR A 311 1.50 16.07 -29.31
CA TYR A 311 1.15 16.25 -30.73
C TYR A 311 0.38 17.54 -31.03
N GLY A 312 -0.22 18.17 -30.01
CA GLY A 312 -1.06 19.35 -30.17
C GLY A 312 -0.27 20.65 -30.22
N SER A 313 -0.83 21.70 -29.62
CA SER A 313 -0.19 23.02 -29.58
C SER A 313 0.90 23.14 -28.52
N GLY A 314 1.02 22.17 -27.61
CA GLY A 314 1.90 22.20 -26.45
C GLY A 314 1.52 23.23 -25.38
N ARG A 315 0.49 24.05 -25.61
CA ARG A 315 0.05 25.10 -24.67
C ARG A 315 -0.82 24.53 -23.57
N GLU A 316 -0.66 25.05 -22.36
CA GLU A 316 -1.49 24.62 -21.24
C GLU A 316 -2.94 25.07 -21.40
N MET A 317 -3.85 24.27 -20.81
CA MET A 317 -5.27 24.59 -20.78
C MET A 317 -5.50 25.81 -19.89
N SER A 318 -6.30 26.77 -20.36
CA SER A 318 -6.70 27.91 -19.55
C SER A 318 -7.53 27.47 -18.33
N SER A 319 -7.59 28.30 -17.29
CA SER A 319 -8.43 28.06 -16.11
C SER A 319 -9.93 27.95 -16.44
N ALA A 320 -10.36 28.56 -17.55
CA ALA A 320 -11.72 28.45 -18.07
C ALA A 320 -11.97 27.16 -18.88
N GLY A 321 -10.99 26.27 -19.03
CA GLY A 321 -11.15 24.99 -19.73
C GLY A 321 -10.96 25.06 -21.25
N PHE A 322 -10.44 26.16 -21.79
CA PHE A 322 -10.14 26.30 -23.22
C PHE A 322 -8.71 25.90 -23.55
N PHE A 323 -8.53 25.22 -24.68
CA PHE A 323 -7.24 24.94 -25.31
C PHE A 323 -7.02 25.90 -26.49
N SER A 324 -5.83 26.52 -26.55
CA SER A 324 -5.42 27.40 -27.65
C SER A 324 -4.62 26.63 -28.69
N GLY A 325 -4.89 26.86 -29.98
CA GLY A 325 -4.25 26.18 -31.10
C GLY A 325 -4.86 24.83 -31.47
N ILE A 326 -6.04 24.51 -30.91
CA ILE A 326 -6.77 23.27 -31.21
C ILE A 326 -8.24 23.60 -31.42
N CYS A 327 -8.85 22.96 -32.43
CA CYS A 327 -10.27 23.08 -32.74
C CYS A 327 -10.78 21.75 -33.29
N ILE A 328 -12.07 21.51 -33.09
CA ILE A 328 -12.75 20.34 -33.64
C ILE A 328 -13.22 20.66 -35.05
N ASP A 329 -12.98 19.75 -35.99
CA ASP A 329 -13.55 19.84 -37.33
C ASP A 329 -15.08 19.66 -37.28
N GLY A 330 -15.80 20.77 -37.31
CA GLY A 330 -17.26 20.78 -37.36
C GLY A 330 -17.83 20.20 -38.65
N GLY A 331 -17.07 20.21 -39.76
CA GLY A 331 -17.52 19.67 -41.04
C GLY A 331 -17.65 18.15 -41.04
N ALA A 332 -16.86 17.48 -40.20
CA ALA A 332 -16.95 16.03 -40.03
C ALA A 332 -18.11 15.62 -39.10
N ASP A 333 -18.69 16.53 -38.30
CA ASP A 333 -19.78 16.20 -37.37
C ASP A 333 -21.13 16.18 -38.09
N ALA A 334 -21.56 14.99 -38.49
CA ALA A 334 -22.86 14.75 -39.12
C ALA A 334 -24.06 15.19 -38.26
N PHE A 335 -23.85 15.49 -36.97
CA PHE A 335 -24.88 15.90 -36.02
C PHE A 335 -24.69 17.35 -35.52
N ALA A 336 -23.78 18.13 -36.10
CA ALA A 336 -23.73 19.55 -35.80
C ALA A 336 -25.03 20.23 -36.28
N PRO A 337 -25.72 21.01 -35.43
CA PRO A 337 -26.83 21.83 -35.89
C PRO A 337 -26.32 22.78 -36.98
N ARG A 338 -26.93 22.71 -38.16
CA ARG A 338 -26.59 23.56 -39.31
C ARG A 338 -26.92 25.01 -39.05
#